data_AF-A0A353XWC1-F1
#
_entry.id   AF-A0A353XWC1-F1
#
_cell.length_a   1.000
_cell.length_b   1.000
_cell.length_c   1.000
_cell.angle_alpha   90.00
_cell.angle_beta   90.00
_cell.angle_gamma   90.00
#
_symmetry.space_group_name_H-M   'P 1'
#
loop_
_entity.id
_entity.type
_entity.pdbx_description
1 polymer ?
#
loop_
_entity_poly.entity_id
_entity_poly.type
_entity_poly.pdbx_seq_one_letter_code
_entity_poly.pdbx_strand_id
1 'polypeptide(L)' 'CEADMRGRTGREDAPMPHRNNFMRLHEVAGSVSVDRIRADGFEGKAIRDELHRRRVSAVESLLREIRK' A
#
# COMPACT_ATOMS: atom_id res chain seq x y z
N CYS A 1 -1.72 12.81 -6.93
CA CYS A 1 -1.43 13.56 -5.68
C CYS A 1 -0.04 14.21 -5.67
N GLU A 2 1.08 13.48 -5.79
CA GLU A 2 2.42 14.11 -5.87
C GLU A 2 2.58 14.93 -7.16
N ALA A 3 2.07 14.41 -8.29
CA ALA A 3 2.02 15.12 -9.57
C ALA A 3 1.24 16.45 -9.48
N ASP A 4 0.03 16.45 -8.89
CA ASP A 4 -0.76 17.68 -8.65
C ASP A 4 -0.06 18.69 -7.76
N MET A 5 0.70 18.24 -6.76
CA MET A 5 1.39 19.13 -5.84
C MET A 5 2.58 19.82 -6.51
N ARG A 6 3.36 19.06 -7.29
CA ARG A 6 4.52 19.54 -8.04
C ARG A 6 4.18 20.33 -9.30
N GLY A 7 3.00 20.12 -9.87
CA GLY A 7 2.53 20.85 -11.05
C GLY A 7 2.18 22.32 -10.79
N ARG A 8 2.16 22.75 -9.52
CA ARG A 8 1.97 24.16 -9.16
C ARG A 8 3.32 24.87 -9.17
N THR A 9 3.41 25.96 -9.92
CA THR A 9 4.60 26.83 -9.98
C THR A 9 5.10 27.21 -8.59
N GLY A 10 6.38 26.99 -8.32
CA GLY A 10 7.02 27.24 -7.01
C GLY A 10 6.82 26.11 -5.98
N ARG A 11 6.31 24.95 -6.38
CA ARG A 11 6.16 23.74 -5.56
C ARG A 11 6.80 22.50 -6.18
N GLU A 12 7.62 22.67 -7.21
CA GLU A 12 8.29 21.59 -7.92
C GLU A 12 9.13 20.72 -6.97
N ASP A 13 9.83 21.37 -6.03
CA ASP A 13 10.71 20.74 -5.03
C ASP A 13 10.06 20.61 -3.64
N ALA A 14 8.79 20.98 -3.49
CA ALA A 14 8.13 20.92 -2.19
C ALA A 14 8.06 19.46 -1.70
N PRO A 15 8.57 19.14 -0.49
CA PRO A 15 8.48 17.80 0.05
C PRO A 15 7.01 17.47 0.29
N MET A 16 6.53 16.37 -0.32
CA MET A 16 5.14 15.97 -0.15
C MET A 16 4.93 15.52 1.30
N PRO A 17 4.03 16.17 2.06
CA PRO A 17 3.78 15.80 3.44
C PRO A 17 3.25 14.36 3.48
N HIS A 18 3.87 13.52 4.31
CA HIS A 18 3.58 12.10 4.48
C HIS A 18 3.98 11.17 3.31
N ARG A 19 4.79 11.63 2.35
CA ARG A 19 5.30 10.79 1.24
C ARG A 19 5.87 9.46 1.71
N ASN A 20 6.72 9.48 2.74
CA ASN A 20 7.35 8.27 3.26
C ASN A 20 6.32 7.28 3.82
N ASN A 21 5.26 7.77 4.45
CA ASN A 21 4.20 6.91 4.98
C ASN A 21 3.45 6.23 3.82
N PHE A 22 3.09 6.99 2.78
CA PHE A 22 2.43 6.42 1.59
C PHE A 22 3.30 5.38 0.88
N MET A 23 4.61 5.64 0.75
CA MET A 23 5.55 4.69 0.16
C MET A 23 5.61 3.38 0.96
N ARG A 24 5.72 3.47 2.30
CA ARG A 24 5.74 2.29 3.18
C ARG A 24 4.43 1.50 3.10
N LEU A 25 3.28 2.18 3.04
CA LEU A 25 1.97 1.54 2.90
C LEU A 25 1.81 0.84 1.54
N HIS A 26 2.33 1.45 0.48
CA HIS A 26 2.33 0.83 -0.85
C HIS A 26 3.24 -0.41 -0.89
N GLU A 27 4.44 -0.30 -0.32
CA GLU A 27 5.40 -1.41 -0.24
C GLU A 27 4.82 -2.60 0.54
N VAL A 28 4.20 -2.36 1.70
CA VAL A 28 3.62 -3.45 2.50
C VAL A 28 2.47 -4.13 1.76
N ALA A 29 1.61 -3.38 1.06
CA ALA A 29 0.56 -3.98 0.22
C ALA A 29 1.13 -4.76 -0.97
N GLY A 30 2.23 -4.30 -1.56
CA GLY A 30 2.93 -4.97 -2.65
C GLY A 30 3.63 -6.25 -2.22
N SER A 31 4.08 -6.33 -0.96
CA SER A 31 4.76 -7.50 -0.40
C SER A 31 3.85 -8.75 -0.25
N VAL A 32 2.53 -8.57 -0.33
CA VAL A 32 1.58 -9.68 -0.28
C VAL A 32 1.64 -10.48 -1.59
N SER A 33 2.27 -11.66 -1.51
CA SER A 33 2.45 -12.59 -2.63
C SER A 33 1.19 -13.42 -2.92
N VAL A 34 0.83 -13.49 -4.20
CA VAL A 34 -0.24 -14.36 -4.71
C VAL A 34 0.14 -15.84 -4.63
N ASP A 35 1.43 -16.17 -4.76
CA ASP A 35 1.90 -17.56 -4.71
C ASP A 35 1.70 -18.17 -3.33
N ARG A 36 1.90 -17.38 -2.26
CA ARG A 36 1.56 -17.82 -0.89
C ARG A 36 0.08 -18.11 -0.73
N ILE A 37 -0.79 -17.27 -1.30
CA ILE A 37 -2.25 -17.46 -1.24
C ILE A 37 -2.67 -18.72 -1.99
N ARG A 38 -2.04 -19.02 -3.12
CA ARG A 38 -2.24 -20.28 -3.85
C ARG A 38 -1.75 -21.48 -3.04
N ALA A 39 -0.59 -21.37 -2.38
CA ALA A 39 -0.05 -22.42 -1.53
C ALA A 39 -0.94 -22.71 -0.30
N ASP A 40 -1.65 -21.69 0.19
CA ASP A 40 -2.65 -21.81 1.27
C ASP A 40 -3.97 -22.45 0.80
N GLY A 41 -4.07 -22.85 -0.48
CA GLY A 41 -5.21 -23.60 -1.02
C GLY A 41 -6.35 -22.75 -1.58
N PHE A 42 -6.15 -21.45 -1.76
CA PHE A 42 -7.16 -20.58 -2.39
C PHE A 42 -7.10 -20.70 -3.93
N GLU A 43 -8.27 -20.79 -4.55
CA GLU A 43 -8.40 -20.97 -6.00
C GLU A 43 -9.37 -19.97 -6.65
N GLY A 44 -9.17 -19.72 -7.95
CA GLY A 44 -10.05 -18.89 -8.76
C GLY A 44 -10.33 -17.50 -8.16
N LYS A 45 -11.61 -17.18 -7.97
CA LYS A 45 -12.05 -15.89 -7.39
C LYS A 45 -11.55 -15.68 -5.96
N ALA A 46 -11.43 -16.76 -5.18
CA ALA A 46 -11.04 -16.70 -3.78
C ALA A 46 -9.63 -16.13 -3.59
N ILE A 47 -8.73 -16.34 -4.56
CA ILE A 47 -7.38 -15.73 -4.54
C ILE A 47 -7.47 -14.20 -4.51
N ARG A 48 -8.37 -13.61 -5.30
CA ARG A 48 -8.51 -12.14 -5.37
C ARG A 48 -9.06 -11.58 -4.06
N ASP A 49 -10.05 -12.25 -3.50
CA ASP A 49 -10.69 -11.83 -2.25
C ASP A 49 -9.69 -11.93 -1.09
N GLU A 50 -8.91 -13.01 -1.04
CA GLU A 50 -7.90 -13.22 -0.01
C GLU A 50 -6.70 -12.28 -0.18
N LEU A 51 -6.25 -12.05 -1.41
CA LEU A 51 -5.20 -11.07 -1.69
C LEU A 51 -5.60 -9.67 -1.23
N HIS A 52 -6.84 -9.28 -1.49
CA HIS A 52 -7.37 -8.00 -1.02
C HIS A 52 -7.39 -7.93 0.51
N ARG A 53 -7.94 -8.95 1.18
CA ARG A 53 -7.98 -9.02 2.66
C ARG A 53 -6.60 -8.90 3.28
N ARG A 54 -5.63 -9.67 2.80
CA ARG A 54 -4.25 -9.66 3.32
C ARG A 54 -3.56 -8.31 3.12
N ARG A 55 -3.76 -7.67 1.96
CA ARG A 55 -3.25 -6.32 1.69
C ARG A 55 -3.84 -5.29 2.65
N VAL A 56 -5.16 -5.30 2.83
CA VAL A 56 -5.84 -4.39 3.76
C VAL A 56 -5.32 -4.60 5.18
N SER A 57 -5.24 -5.85 5.65
CA SER A 57 -4.74 -6.15 6.99
C SER A 57 -3.29 -5.68 7.20
N ALA A 58 -2.41 -5.88 6.22
CA ALA A 58 -1.02 -5.44 6.32
C ALA A 58 -0.91 -3.91 6.37
N VAL A 59 -1.70 -3.21 5.55
CA VAL A 59 -1.80 -1.74 5.54
C VAL A 59 -2.36 -1.22 6.86
N GLU A 60 -3.41 -1.84 7.41
CA GLU A 60 -4.01 -1.44 8.68
C GLU A 60 -3.04 -1.59 9.85
N SER A 61 -2.29 -2.68 9.91
CA SER A 61 -1.24 -2.89 10.92
C SER A 61 -0.19 -1.78 10.86
N LEU A 62 0.32 -1.49 9.67
CA LEU A 62 1.32 -0.42 9.49
C LEU A 62 0.73 0.98 9.78
N LEU A 63 -0.53 1.24 9.44
CA LEU A 63 -1.20 2.50 9.80
C LEU A 63 -1.31 2.67 11.32
N ARG A 64 -1.60 1.59 12.06
CA ARG A 64 -1.64 1.63 13.53
C ARG A 64 -0.27 1.91 14.12
N GLU A 65 0.80 1.36 13.54
CA GLU A 65 2.18 1.64 13.94
C GLU A 65 2.59 3.09 13.66
N ILE A 66 2.24 3.63 12.48
CA ILE A 66 2.55 5.02 12.10
C ILE A 66 1.81 6.04 12.98
N ARG A 67 0.62 5.68 13.49
CA ARG A 67 -0.21 6.56 14.32
C ARG A 67 0.11 6.50 15.81
N LYS A 68 0.84 5.49 16.26
CA LYS A 68 1.34 5.40 17.64
C LYS A 68 2.45 6.41 17.87
#